data_AF-A0A4Z0V5E4-F1
#
_entry.id   AF-A0A4Z0V5E4-F1
#
_cell.length_a   1.000
_cell.length_b   1.000
_cell.length_c   1.000
_cell.angle_alpha   90.00
_cell.angle_beta   90.00
_cell.angle_gamma   90.00
#
_symmetry.space_group_name_H-M   'P 1'
#
loop_
_entity.id
_entity.type
_entity.pdbx_description
1 polymer ?
#
loop_
_entity_poly.entity_id
_entity_poly.type
_entity_poly.pdbx_seq_one_letter_code
_entity_poly.pdbx_strand_id
1 'polypeptide(L)'
;MEFSINGIKEEWLYEINSRSDKLIFTRKSNQDGNVFEFADIHGDSSVAQFVKFLGEGTPAKKSFLSEYIERNGKGMCAIKTAYSWFASGLRIIFPGTRFRGISFNAEQDENFHEATRRLLQYFNTGIIDIRRFPVRSKEETNLPDRLLDKIISSSTPGRTALVAAPESNECFFFDFKEDGTYTIYKQKAVHRNDADDEVVFEMDEESDGSIRLLDFIPMLIDLGQSEVDYMIDELDRSTHPLLSQKLIECYLHELSLR
;
A
#
# COMPACT_ATOMS: atom_id res chain seq x y z
N MET A 1 6.22 -19.52 -12.41
CA MET A 1 6.45 -20.33 -11.20
C MET A 1 5.33 -21.35 -11.10
N GLU A 2 5.67 -22.59 -10.79
CA GLU A 2 4.75 -23.68 -10.45
C GLU A 2 5.05 -24.12 -9.01
N PHE A 3 4.02 -24.33 -8.20
CA PHE A 3 4.16 -24.77 -6.81
C PHE A 3 3.14 -25.83 -6.46
N SER A 4 3.46 -26.64 -5.46
CA SER A 4 2.55 -27.61 -4.84
C SER A 4 2.58 -27.49 -3.32
N ILE A 5 1.76 -28.27 -2.62
CA ILE A 5 1.78 -28.37 -1.15
C ILE A 5 3.17 -28.68 -0.57
N ASN A 6 4.05 -29.28 -1.37
CA ASN A 6 5.38 -29.69 -0.96
C ASN A 6 6.47 -28.65 -1.25
N GLY A 7 6.12 -27.54 -1.91
CA GLY A 7 7.04 -26.45 -2.25
C GLY A 7 7.00 -26.05 -3.72
N ILE A 8 7.99 -25.30 -4.15
CA ILE A 8 8.14 -24.79 -5.51
C ILE A 8 8.61 -25.94 -6.42
N LYS A 9 7.85 -26.20 -7.47
CA LYS A 9 8.15 -27.24 -8.48
C LYS A 9 9.00 -26.70 -9.61
N GLU A 10 8.63 -25.55 -10.14
CA GLU A 10 9.40 -24.84 -11.15
C GLU A 10 9.43 -23.34 -10.84
N GLU A 11 10.57 -22.71 -11.03
CA GLU A 11 10.76 -21.27 -10.87
C GLU A 11 11.67 -20.77 -11.97
N TRP A 12 11.36 -19.62 -12.53
CA TRP A 12 12.14 -19.05 -13.62
C TRP A 12 12.08 -17.53 -13.59
N LEU A 13 13.16 -16.91 -14.04
CA LEU A 13 13.25 -15.48 -14.27
C LEU A 13 13.88 -15.26 -15.64
N TYR A 14 13.20 -14.47 -16.46
CA TYR A 14 13.65 -14.02 -17.76
C TYR A 14 13.56 -12.50 -17.82
N GLU A 15 14.52 -11.89 -18.50
CA GLU A 15 14.44 -10.50 -18.95
C GLU A 15 13.78 -10.49 -20.33
N ILE A 16 12.57 -9.95 -20.41
CA ILE A 16 11.77 -9.91 -21.63
C ILE A 16 11.91 -8.52 -22.25
N ASN A 17 12.25 -8.47 -23.53
CA ASN A 17 12.20 -7.24 -24.32
C ASN A 17 11.44 -7.48 -25.63
N SER A 18 11.21 -6.44 -26.43
CA SER A 18 10.42 -6.52 -27.67
C SER A 18 10.99 -7.46 -28.75
N ARG A 19 12.22 -7.96 -28.60
CA ARG A 19 12.93 -8.76 -29.60
C ARG A 19 13.45 -10.10 -29.08
N SER A 20 13.55 -10.30 -27.77
CA SER A 20 14.15 -11.50 -27.18
C SER A 20 13.77 -11.70 -25.72
N ASP A 21 13.71 -12.96 -25.32
CA ASP A 21 13.65 -13.37 -23.92
C ASP A 21 15.04 -13.88 -23.50
N LYS A 22 15.65 -13.19 -22.54
CA LYS A 22 16.96 -13.57 -22.00
C LYS A 22 16.78 -14.30 -20.68
N LEU A 23 17.22 -15.55 -20.63
CA LEU A 23 17.26 -16.33 -19.39
C LEU A 23 18.10 -15.59 -18.34
N ILE A 24 17.62 -15.55 -17.10
CA ILE A 24 18.40 -15.17 -15.91
C ILE A 24 18.67 -16.42 -15.08
N PHE A 25 17.61 -17.13 -14.68
CA PHE A 25 17.74 -18.45 -14.09
C PHE A 25 16.47 -19.29 -14.30
N THR A 26 16.63 -20.61 -14.31
CA THR A 26 15.54 -21.56 -14.08
C THR A 26 15.89 -22.49 -12.93
N ARG A 27 14.85 -23.02 -12.29
CA ARG A 27 14.91 -24.03 -11.25
C ARG A 27 13.84 -25.06 -11.53
N LYS A 28 14.21 -26.33 -11.46
CA LYS A 28 13.26 -27.46 -11.46
C LYS A 28 13.53 -28.37 -10.27
N SER A 29 12.50 -28.68 -9.50
CA SER A 29 12.57 -29.61 -8.38
C SER A 29 12.28 -31.03 -8.86
N ASN A 30 13.24 -31.93 -8.68
CA ASN A 30 13.11 -33.36 -8.98
C ASN A 30 13.22 -34.20 -7.67
N GLN A 31 13.33 -35.52 -7.81
CA GLN A 31 13.44 -36.42 -6.64
C GLN A 31 14.76 -36.23 -5.87
N ASP A 32 15.82 -35.77 -6.54
CA ASP A 32 17.18 -35.65 -6.01
C ASP A 32 17.50 -34.25 -5.45
N GLY A 33 16.64 -33.25 -5.72
CA GLY A 33 16.80 -31.89 -5.22
C GLY A 33 16.35 -30.82 -6.21
N ASN A 34 16.95 -29.63 -6.12
CA ASN A 34 16.73 -28.56 -7.07
C ASN A 34 17.82 -28.57 -8.14
N VAL A 35 17.42 -28.54 -9.40
CA VAL A 35 18.31 -28.37 -10.54
C VAL A 35 18.18 -26.94 -11.05
N PHE A 36 19.30 -26.22 -11.11
CA PHE A 36 19.34 -24.83 -11.56
C PHE A 36 20.09 -24.67 -12.87
N GLU A 37 19.57 -23.80 -13.72
CA GLU A 37 20.27 -23.24 -14.86
C GLU A 37 20.42 -21.74 -14.61
N PHE A 38 21.64 -21.22 -14.72
CA PHE A 38 21.93 -19.80 -14.56
C PHE A 38 22.47 -19.25 -15.87
N ALA A 39 22.08 -18.01 -16.19
CA ALA A 39 22.73 -17.22 -17.21
C ALA A 39 24.13 -16.77 -16.76
N ASP A 40 24.77 -15.89 -17.54
CA ASP A 40 26.09 -15.37 -17.21
C ASP A 40 26.12 -14.70 -15.82
N ILE A 41 26.95 -15.27 -14.93
CA ILE A 41 27.19 -14.74 -13.59
C ILE A 41 28.39 -13.80 -13.69
N HIS A 42 28.16 -12.51 -13.44
CA HIS A 42 29.21 -11.50 -13.47
C HIS A 42 30.14 -11.62 -12.26
N GLY A 43 31.43 -11.85 -12.51
CA GLY A 43 32.44 -11.96 -11.45
C GLY A 43 33.52 -12.99 -11.82
N ASP A 44 34.33 -13.34 -10.82
CA ASP A 44 35.31 -14.42 -10.97
C ASP A 44 34.67 -15.80 -10.75
N SER A 45 35.48 -16.85 -10.87
CA SER A 45 35.04 -18.23 -10.65
C SER A 45 34.48 -18.48 -9.25
N SER A 46 34.94 -17.72 -8.24
CA SER A 46 34.45 -17.86 -6.86
C SER A 46 33.02 -17.35 -6.73
N VAL A 47 32.67 -16.25 -7.41
CA VAL A 47 31.30 -15.71 -7.46
C VAL A 47 30.37 -16.69 -8.19
N ALA A 48 30.81 -17.24 -9.32
CA ALA A 48 30.03 -18.23 -10.06
C ALA A 48 29.76 -19.49 -9.24
N GLN A 49 30.77 -19.98 -8.51
CA GLN A 49 30.62 -21.14 -7.63
C GLN A 49 29.72 -20.85 -6.43
N PHE A 50 29.81 -19.65 -5.84
CA PHE A 50 28.94 -19.23 -4.76
C PHE A 50 27.46 -19.22 -5.16
N VAL A 51 27.12 -18.66 -6.33
CA VAL A 51 25.74 -18.64 -6.84
C VAL A 51 25.21 -20.05 -7.09
N LYS A 52 26.04 -20.95 -7.63
CA LYS A 52 25.65 -22.35 -7.85
C LYS A 52 25.32 -23.06 -6.54
N PHE A 53 26.19 -22.96 -5.54
CA PHE A 53 25.94 -23.55 -4.22
C PHE A 53 24.74 -22.91 -3.51
N LEU A 54 24.53 -21.62 -3.69
CA LEU A 54 23.35 -20.92 -3.17
C LEU A 54 22.06 -21.46 -3.81
N GLY A 55 22.07 -21.71 -5.12
CA GLY A 55 20.98 -22.37 -5.83
C GLY A 55 20.70 -23.76 -5.26
N GLU A 56 21.70 -24.63 -5.25
CA GLU A 56 21.58 -26.00 -4.70
C GLU A 56 21.08 -26.02 -3.26
N GLY A 57 21.56 -25.09 -2.42
CA GLY A 57 21.17 -24.93 -1.02
C GLY A 57 19.81 -24.27 -0.80
N THR A 58 19.11 -23.82 -1.84
CA THR A 58 17.82 -23.12 -1.70
C THR A 58 16.73 -24.07 -1.21
N PRO A 59 16.01 -23.76 -0.12
CA PRO A 59 14.96 -24.64 0.39
C PRO A 59 13.82 -24.89 -0.62
N ALA A 60 13.22 -26.08 -0.59
CA ALA A 60 12.11 -26.46 -1.48
C ALA A 60 10.91 -25.50 -1.42
N LYS A 61 10.63 -24.91 -0.25
CA LYS A 61 9.48 -24.02 -0.01
C LYS A 61 9.80 -22.53 -0.17
N LYS A 62 11.01 -22.19 -0.60
CA LYS A 62 11.48 -20.80 -0.71
C LYS A 62 11.90 -20.50 -2.13
N SER A 63 11.55 -19.32 -2.63
CA SER A 63 11.98 -18.85 -3.95
C SER A 63 13.49 -18.61 -3.95
N PHE A 64 14.15 -18.87 -5.08
CA PHE A 64 15.54 -18.51 -5.27
C PHE A 64 15.73 -16.99 -5.23
N LEU A 65 14.75 -16.23 -5.73
CA LEU A 65 14.75 -14.77 -5.65
C LEU A 65 14.93 -14.27 -4.21
N SER A 66 14.18 -14.82 -3.25
CA SER A 66 14.30 -14.45 -1.84
C SER A 66 15.59 -14.97 -1.20
N GLU A 67 15.97 -16.23 -1.47
CA GLU A 67 17.20 -16.81 -0.91
C GLU A 67 18.44 -16.05 -1.38
N TYR A 68 18.49 -15.63 -2.66
CA TYR A 68 19.58 -14.85 -3.21
C TYR A 68 19.74 -13.51 -2.48
N ILE A 69 18.67 -12.82 -2.13
CA ILE A 69 18.76 -11.53 -1.41
C ILE A 69 19.19 -11.75 0.03
N GLU A 70 18.56 -12.67 0.75
CA GLU A 70 18.85 -12.93 2.17
C GLU A 70 20.30 -13.41 2.41
N ARG A 71 20.89 -14.11 1.44
CA ARG A 71 22.28 -14.58 1.52
C ARG A 71 23.28 -13.62 0.89
N ASN A 72 22.87 -12.41 0.55
CA ASN A 72 23.73 -11.40 -0.08
C ASN A 72 24.36 -11.87 -1.41
N GLY A 73 23.52 -12.45 -2.26
CA GLY A 73 23.83 -12.90 -3.61
C GLY A 73 24.62 -11.87 -4.43
N LYS A 74 25.53 -12.38 -5.26
CA LYS A 74 26.45 -11.58 -6.09
C LYS A 74 26.44 -12.06 -7.55
N GLY A 75 26.83 -11.16 -8.46
CA GLY A 75 27.04 -11.47 -9.86
C GLY A 75 25.80 -11.56 -10.74
N MET A 76 24.60 -11.45 -10.17
CA MET A 76 23.33 -11.40 -10.92
C MET A 76 22.52 -10.17 -10.51
N CYS A 77 22.74 -9.03 -11.17
CA CYS A 77 22.05 -7.78 -10.86
C CYS A 77 20.55 -7.84 -11.16
N ALA A 78 20.14 -8.54 -12.22
CA ALA A 78 18.73 -8.68 -12.61
C ALA A 78 17.84 -9.27 -11.50
N ILE A 79 18.39 -10.17 -10.67
CA ILE A 79 17.68 -10.73 -9.51
C ILE A 79 17.39 -9.64 -8.47
N LYS A 80 18.34 -8.73 -8.23
CA LYS A 80 18.15 -7.60 -7.30
C LYS A 80 17.11 -6.64 -7.84
N THR A 81 17.15 -6.33 -9.13
CA THR A 81 16.13 -5.48 -9.78
C THR A 81 14.74 -6.09 -9.66
N ALA A 82 14.57 -7.37 -9.99
CA ALA A 82 13.30 -8.07 -9.86
C ALA A 82 12.79 -8.08 -8.41
N TYR A 83 13.66 -8.34 -7.43
CA TYR A 83 13.28 -8.30 -6.03
C TYR A 83 12.89 -6.89 -5.57
N SER A 84 13.65 -5.86 -5.96
CA SER A 84 13.33 -4.47 -5.64
C SER A 84 11.96 -4.05 -6.19
N TRP A 85 11.57 -4.57 -7.36
CA TRP A 85 10.21 -4.37 -7.86
C TRP A 85 9.16 -4.96 -6.91
N PHE A 86 9.28 -6.23 -6.49
CA PHE A 86 8.35 -6.80 -5.51
C PHE A 86 8.37 -6.08 -4.14
N ALA A 87 9.54 -5.61 -3.71
CA ALA A 87 9.72 -5.05 -2.38
C ALA A 87 9.24 -3.58 -2.27
N SER A 88 9.39 -2.80 -3.34
CA SER A 88 9.09 -1.36 -3.31
C SER A 88 8.37 -0.83 -4.56
N GLY A 89 8.45 -1.55 -5.68
CA GLY A 89 7.80 -1.17 -6.94
C GLY A 89 6.35 -1.65 -7.06
N LEU A 90 5.95 -2.70 -6.34
CA LEU A 90 4.60 -3.25 -6.31
C LEU A 90 3.90 -2.91 -5.00
N ARG A 91 2.73 -2.27 -5.08
CA ARG A 91 1.84 -2.01 -3.95
C ARG A 91 0.54 -2.78 -4.14
N ILE A 92 0.14 -3.54 -3.12
CA ILE A 92 -1.06 -4.39 -3.18
C ILE A 92 -2.16 -3.78 -2.30
N ILE A 93 -3.32 -3.52 -2.89
CA ILE A 93 -4.53 -3.14 -2.17
C ILE A 93 -5.41 -4.38 -2.04
N PHE A 94 -5.41 -4.95 -0.84
CA PHE A 94 -6.26 -6.07 -0.50
C PHE A 94 -7.69 -5.62 -0.20
N PRO A 95 -8.65 -6.58 -0.17
CA PRO A 95 -10.04 -6.29 0.14
C PRO A 95 -10.27 -5.61 1.50
N GLY A 96 -9.36 -5.81 2.47
CA GLY A 96 -9.40 -5.22 3.81
C GLY A 96 -8.43 -4.05 4.00
N THR A 97 -7.65 -3.66 2.98
CA THR A 97 -6.70 -2.54 3.10
C THR A 97 -7.49 -1.25 3.36
N ARG A 98 -7.11 -0.51 4.40
CA ARG A 98 -7.70 0.78 4.74
C ARG A 98 -6.61 1.85 4.77
N PHE A 99 -6.81 2.94 4.05
CA PHE A 99 -5.92 4.09 4.16
C PHE A 99 -6.35 4.94 5.36
N ARG A 100 -5.48 5.02 6.38
CA ARG A 100 -5.74 5.79 7.59
C ARG A 100 -4.93 7.08 7.54
N GLY A 101 -5.53 8.17 8.00
CA GLY A 101 -4.84 9.45 8.08
C GLY A 101 -4.90 10.33 6.83
N ILE A 102 -5.87 10.12 5.93
CA ILE A 102 -6.02 10.97 4.74
C ILE A 102 -6.18 12.46 5.12
N SER A 103 -6.95 12.78 6.16
CA SER A 103 -7.08 14.16 6.65
C SER A 103 -5.78 14.71 7.24
N PHE A 104 -5.01 13.86 7.93
CA PHE A 104 -3.72 14.26 8.46
C PHE A 104 -2.73 14.56 7.34
N ASN A 105 -2.65 13.71 6.33
CA ASN A 105 -1.78 13.92 5.16
C ASN A 105 -2.20 15.19 4.39
N ALA A 106 -3.50 15.40 4.20
CA ALA A 106 -4.04 16.59 3.57
C ALA A 106 -3.63 17.88 4.30
N GLU A 107 -3.66 17.88 5.64
CA GLU A 107 -3.23 19.06 6.40
C GLU A 107 -1.71 19.31 6.37
N GLN A 108 -0.90 18.29 6.09
CA GLN A 108 0.57 18.42 6.01
C GLN A 108 1.07 18.74 4.59
N ASP A 109 0.30 18.40 3.55
CA ASP A 109 0.67 18.56 2.16
C ASP A 109 -0.52 19.11 1.34
N GLU A 110 -0.46 20.41 1.03
CA GLU A 110 -1.48 21.11 0.26
C GLU A 110 -1.67 20.53 -1.16
N ASN A 111 -0.61 20.00 -1.79
CA ASN A 111 -0.75 19.39 -3.12
C ASN A 111 -1.54 18.08 -3.02
N PHE A 112 -1.26 17.28 -1.99
CA PHE A 112 -2.03 16.08 -1.70
C PHE A 112 -3.49 16.43 -1.34
N HIS A 113 -3.73 17.49 -0.58
CA HIS A 113 -5.07 17.95 -0.23
C HIS A 113 -5.88 18.36 -1.46
N GLU A 114 -5.31 19.21 -2.31
CA GLU A 114 -5.96 19.67 -3.53
C GLU A 114 -6.25 18.52 -4.50
N ALA A 115 -5.30 17.59 -4.66
CA ALA A 115 -5.52 16.39 -5.47
C ALA A 115 -6.63 15.50 -4.89
N THR A 116 -6.68 15.36 -3.56
CA THR A 116 -7.75 14.64 -2.86
C THR A 116 -9.11 15.28 -3.12
N ARG A 117 -9.26 16.60 -2.99
CA ARG A 117 -10.51 17.32 -3.26
C ARG A 117 -10.97 17.18 -4.71
N ARG A 118 -10.04 17.27 -5.67
CA ARG A 118 -10.36 17.08 -7.10
C ARG A 118 -10.87 15.68 -7.38
N LEU A 119 -10.23 14.65 -6.81
CA LEU A 119 -10.67 13.28 -6.97
C LEU A 119 -12.04 13.05 -6.32
N LEU A 120 -12.28 13.56 -5.10
CA LEU A 120 -13.58 13.49 -4.44
C LEU A 120 -14.69 14.10 -5.32
N GLN A 121 -14.45 15.27 -5.90
CA GLN A 121 -15.36 15.92 -6.85
C GLN A 121 -15.58 15.09 -8.12
N TYR A 122 -14.53 14.50 -8.70
CA TYR A 122 -14.62 13.65 -9.89
C TYR A 122 -15.53 12.42 -9.66
N PHE A 123 -15.34 11.74 -8.52
CA PHE A 123 -16.16 10.59 -8.18
C PHE A 123 -17.60 10.98 -7.84
N ASN A 124 -17.80 12.20 -7.32
CA ASN A 124 -19.11 12.82 -7.06
C ASN A 124 -19.97 11.99 -6.09
N THR A 125 -19.39 11.62 -4.94
CA THR A 125 -20.09 10.91 -3.86
C THR A 125 -20.85 11.86 -2.91
N GLY A 126 -20.76 13.18 -3.13
CA GLY A 126 -21.26 14.22 -2.22
C GLY A 126 -20.19 14.76 -1.27
N ILE A 127 -19.17 13.95 -0.96
CA ILE A 127 -18.01 14.36 -0.17
C ILE A 127 -17.19 15.37 -1.00
N ILE A 128 -16.94 16.55 -0.44
CA ILE A 128 -16.09 17.59 -1.03
C ILE A 128 -14.72 17.68 -0.36
N ASP A 129 -14.60 17.22 0.89
CA ASP A 129 -13.35 17.26 1.65
C ASP A 129 -13.36 16.23 2.80
N ILE A 130 -12.18 15.86 3.30
CA ILE A 130 -11.98 15.05 4.49
C ILE A 130 -11.05 15.80 5.45
N ARG A 131 -11.56 16.19 6.62
CA ARG A 131 -10.85 17.09 7.55
C ARG A 131 -10.82 16.55 8.99
N ARG A 132 -9.89 17.07 9.79
CA ARG A 132 -9.84 16.80 11.24
C ARG A 132 -10.68 17.85 11.99
N PHE A 133 -11.57 17.39 12.85
CA PHE A 133 -12.38 18.26 13.72
C PHE A 133 -12.02 18.01 15.19
N PRO A 134 -11.85 19.06 16.01
CA PRO A 134 -11.51 18.89 17.41
C PRO A 134 -12.63 18.16 18.16
N VAL A 135 -12.24 17.20 18.99
CA VAL A 135 -13.14 16.49 19.90
C VAL A 135 -13.15 17.24 21.23
N ARG A 136 -14.33 17.45 21.83
CA ARG A 136 -14.43 18.31 23.02
C ARG A 136 -13.96 17.61 24.28
N SER A 137 -14.11 16.28 24.36
CA SER A 137 -13.68 15.49 25.50
C SER A 137 -13.26 14.08 25.08
N LYS A 138 -12.44 13.41 25.92
CA LYS A 138 -11.98 12.04 25.64
C LYS A 138 -13.15 11.04 25.60
N GLU A 139 -14.23 11.33 26.32
CA GLU A 139 -15.43 10.51 26.39
C GLU A 139 -16.16 10.44 25.04
N GLU A 140 -16.10 11.50 24.23
CA GLU A 140 -16.67 11.53 22.87
C GLU A 140 -15.95 10.57 21.90
N THR A 141 -14.76 10.07 22.25
CA THR A 141 -14.03 9.11 21.41
C THR A 141 -14.58 7.69 21.50
N ASN A 142 -15.34 7.37 22.57
CA ASN A 142 -15.76 6.00 22.91
C ASN A 142 -14.61 4.97 22.95
N LEU A 143 -13.35 5.41 23.02
CA LEU A 143 -12.19 4.53 23.10
C LEU A 143 -12.07 3.98 24.52
N PRO A 144 -11.65 2.70 24.69
CA PRO A 144 -11.43 2.14 26.02
C PRO A 144 -10.40 2.96 26.82
N ASP A 145 -10.68 3.24 28.10
CA ASP A 145 -9.77 4.02 28.97
C ASP A 145 -8.34 3.48 28.98
N ARG A 146 -8.19 2.15 29.02
CA ARG A 146 -6.88 1.49 28.96
C ARG A 146 -6.09 1.82 27.69
N LEU A 147 -6.78 1.99 26.56
CA LEU A 147 -6.15 2.36 25.30
C LEU A 147 -5.73 3.83 25.33
N LEU A 148 -6.60 4.73 25.82
CA LEU A 148 -6.29 6.15 26.00
C LEU A 148 -5.07 6.34 26.91
N ASP A 149 -5.05 5.68 28.06
CA ASP A 149 -3.91 5.73 29.00
C ASP A 149 -2.62 5.24 28.34
N LYS A 150 -2.70 4.17 27.54
CA LYS A 150 -1.55 3.66 26.79
C LYS A 150 -1.03 4.69 25.80
N ILE A 151 -1.91 5.29 24.99
CA ILE A 151 -1.55 6.31 23.99
C ILE A 151 -0.89 7.52 24.66
N ILE A 152 -1.47 8.01 25.75
CA ILE A 152 -0.95 9.16 26.50
C ILE A 152 0.41 8.82 27.14
N SER A 153 0.55 7.64 27.74
CA SER A 153 1.80 7.23 28.41
C SER A 153 2.95 6.92 27.44
N SER A 154 2.66 6.47 26.22
CA SER A 154 3.65 6.26 25.16
C SER A 154 3.83 7.47 24.23
N SER A 155 3.28 8.62 24.61
CA SER A 155 3.32 9.82 23.77
C SER A 155 4.74 10.38 23.61
N THR A 156 4.99 11.01 22.48
CA THR A 156 6.22 11.76 22.23
C THR A 156 5.83 13.21 21.98
N PRO A 157 6.39 14.18 22.73
CA PRO A 157 6.13 15.60 22.49
C PRO A 157 6.42 16.00 21.04
N GLY A 158 5.58 16.86 20.47
CA GLY A 158 5.70 17.32 19.09
C GLY A 158 5.32 16.27 18.04
N ARG A 159 4.73 15.13 18.43
CA ARG A 159 4.27 14.08 17.51
C ARG A 159 2.76 13.87 17.61
N THR A 160 2.19 13.39 16.52
CA THR A 160 0.79 12.95 16.45
C THR A 160 0.71 11.44 16.54
N ALA A 161 -0.17 10.92 17.40
CA ALA A 161 -0.54 9.51 17.38
C ALA A 161 -1.88 9.32 16.64
N LEU A 162 -1.93 8.32 15.75
CA LEU A 162 -3.14 7.94 15.03
C LEU A 162 -3.77 6.69 15.66
N VAL A 163 -5.09 6.74 15.87
CA VAL A 163 -5.89 5.62 16.35
C VAL A 163 -7.03 5.39 15.38
N ALA A 164 -7.03 4.23 14.73
CA ALA A 164 -8.14 3.83 13.87
C ALA A 164 -9.01 2.82 14.62
N ALA A 165 -10.33 3.01 14.59
CA ALA A 165 -11.33 2.06 15.03
C ALA A 165 -11.91 1.36 13.78
N PRO A 166 -11.47 0.13 13.45
CA PRO A 166 -11.85 -0.49 12.18
C PRO A 166 -13.34 -0.78 12.05
N GLU A 167 -14.01 -1.08 13.16
CA GLU A 167 -15.44 -1.45 13.17
C GLU A 167 -16.37 -0.26 12.88
N SER A 168 -16.00 0.96 13.33
CA SER A 168 -16.78 2.18 13.11
C SER A 168 -16.23 3.05 11.96
N ASN A 169 -15.16 2.62 11.29
CA ASN A 169 -14.40 3.44 10.32
C ASN A 169 -13.85 4.77 10.88
N GLU A 170 -13.92 4.99 12.18
CA GLU A 170 -13.46 6.24 12.81
C GLU A 170 -11.93 6.30 12.89
N CYS A 171 -11.39 7.51 12.80
CA CYS A 171 -9.97 7.78 12.95
C CYS A 171 -9.79 8.99 13.87
N PHE A 172 -9.04 8.79 14.94
CA PHE A 172 -8.70 9.80 15.93
C PHE A 172 -7.21 10.15 15.86
N PHE A 173 -6.89 11.40 16.12
CA PHE A 173 -5.53 11.94 16.11
C PHE A 173 -5.27 12.64 17.43
N PHE A 174 -4.23 12.21 18.12
CA PHE A 174 -3.78 12.80 19.37
C PHE A 174 -2.54 13.63 19.06
N ASP A 175 -2.72 14.94 18.95
CA ASP A 175 -1.63 15.87 18.71
C ASP A 175 -1.01 16.26 20.05
N PHE A 176 0.19 15.72 20.34
CA PHE A 176 0.92 15.99 21.57
C PHE A 176 1.80 17.24 21.40
N LYS A 177 1.56 18.25 22.23
CA LYS A 177 2.32 19.50 22.22
C LYS A 177 3.61 19.36 23.03
N GLU A 178 4.56 20.27 22.76
CA GLU A 178 5.84 20.34 23.47
C GLU A 178 5.69 20.59 24.99
N ASP A 179 4.60 21.23 25.40
CA ASP A 179 4.28 21.50 26.81
C ASP A 179 3.68 20.29 27.56
N GLY A 180 3.56 19.14 26.90
CA GLY A 180 3.00 17.91 27.45
C GLY A 180 1.47 17.85 27.45
N THR A 181 0.78 18.90 26.97
CA THR A 181 -0.67 18.84 26.72
C THR A 181 -0.96 18.17 25.38
N TYR A 182 -2.20 17.75 25.16
CA TYR A 182 -2.61 17.18 23.89
C TYR A 182 -3.99 17.67 23.45
N THR A 183 -4.26 17.56 22.16
CA THR A 183 -5.58 17.83 21.58
C THR A 183 -5.99 16.62 20.75
N ILE A 184 -7.26 16.22 20.88
CA ILE A 184 -7.82 15.10 20.13
C ILE A 184 -8.60 15.67 18.95
N TYR A 185 -8.36 15.12 17.76
CA TYR A 185 -9.16 15.36 16.58
C TYR A 185 -9.77 14.07 16.06
N LYS A 186 -10.90 14.19 15.36
CA LYS A 186 -11.57 13.11 14.64
C LYS A 186 -11.63 13.43 13.16
N GLN A 187 -11.33 12.45 12.30
CA GLN A 187 -11.56 12.56 10.86
C GLN A 187 -13.07 12.56 10.58
N LYS A 188 -13.54 13.51 9.77
CA LYS A 188 -14.93 13.58 9.32
C LYS A 188 -15.01 13.91 7.84
N ALA A 189 -16.11 13.49 7.22
CA ALA A 189 -16.43 13.84 5.85
C ALA A 189 -17.14 15.19 5.80
N VAL A 190 -16.82 16.00 4.80
CA VAL A 190 -17.46 17.29 4.58
C VAL A 190 -18.18 17.25 3.24
N HIS A 191 -19.43 17.63 3.26
CA HIS A 191 -20.35 17.72 2.13
C HIS A 191 -20.77 19.16 1.90
N ARG A 192 -21.44 19.41 0.78
CA ARG A 192 -22.22 20.64 0.57
C ARG A 192 -23.69 20.33 0.50
N ASN A 193 -24.49 21.18 1.15
CA ASN A 193 -25.95 21.14 1.01
C ASN A 193 -26.42 21.94 -0.23
N ASP A 194 -27.72 21.96 -0.47
CA ASP A 194 -28.34 22.69 -1.59
C ASP A 194 -28.12 24.22 -1.52
N ALA A 195 -27.77 24.76 -0.36
CA ALA A 195 -27.45 26.17 -0.15
C ALA A 195 -25.96 26.49 -0.32
N ASP A 196 -25.15 25.51 -0.74
CA ASP A 196 -23.68 25.57 -0.86
C ASP A 196 -22.94 25.71 0.47
N ASP A 197 -23.63 25.49 1.60
CA ASP A 197 -23.01 25.47 2.93
C ASP A 197 -22.35 24.12 3.21
N GLU A 198 -21.24 24.16 3.96
CA GLU A 198 -20.56 22.95 4.41
C GLU A 198 -21.36 22.24 5.52
N VAL A 199 -21.58 20.94 5.32
CA VAL A 199 -22.18 20.06 6.33
C VAL A 199 -21.20 18.93 6.63
N VAL A 200 -21.04 18.62 7.91
CA VAL A 200 -20.04 17.64 8.39
C VAL A 200 -20.76 16.36 8.82
N PHE A 201 -20.28 15.23 8.32
CA PHE A 201 -20.78 13.90 8.62
C PHE A 201 -19.70 13.05 9.29
N GLU A 202 -20.11 12.20 10.20
CA GLU A 202 -19.26 11.16 10.77
C GLU A 202 -18.90 10.12 9.70
N MET A 203 -17.75 9.47 9.84
CA MET A 203 -17.30 8.49 8.84
C MET A 203 -18.18 7.22 8.82
N ASP A 204 -18.93 6.92 9.87
CA ASP A 204 -19.87 5.80 9.94
C ASP A 204 -21.24 6.12 9.31
N GLU A 205 -21.51 7.38 9.00
CA GLU A 205 -22.69 7.82 8.23
C GLU A 205 -22.48 7.67 6.71
N GLU A 206 -21.22 7.49 6.28
CA GLU A 206 -20.87 7.30 4.88
C GLU A 206 -21.15 5.88 4.38
N SER A 207 -21.46 5.78 3.09
CA SER A 207 -21.58 4.46 2.45
C SER A 207 -20.24 3.73 2.42
N ASP A 208 -20.28 2.39 2.48
CA ASP A 208 -19.09 1.54 2.31
C ASP A 208 -18.31 1.87 1.03
N GLY A 209 -19.00 2.23 -0.05
CA GLY A 209 -18.39 2.64 -1.32
C GLY A 209 -17.64 3.96 -1.20
N SER A 210 -18.21 4.95 -0.51
CA SER A 210 -17.55 6.23 -0.22
C SER A 210 -16.30 6.02 0.63
N ILE A 211 -16.39 5.20 1.67
CA ILE A 211 -15.22 4.84 2.51
C ILE A 211 -14.15 4.13 1.68
N ARG A 212 -14.56 3.19 0.82
CA ARG A 212 -13.63 2.46 -0.05
C ARG A 212 -12.95 3.38 -1.05
N LEU A 213 -13.64 4.40 -1.56
CA LEU A 213 -13.03 5.41 -2.42
C LEU A 213 -11.87 6.13 -1.71
N LEU A 214 -12.01 6.46 -0.42
CA LEU A 214 -10.94 7.12 0.35
C LEU A 214 -9.68 6.25 0.46
N ASP A 215 -9.81 4.92 0.38
CA ASP A 215 -8.66 4.02 0.32
C ASP A 215 -7.92 4.10 -1.02
N PHE A 216 -8.63 4.44 -2.11
CA PHE A 216 -8.09 4.49 -3.47
C PHE A 216 -7.52 5.85 -3.85
N ILE A 217 -8.02 6.95 -3.28
CA ILE A 217 -7.54 8.31 -3.60
C ILE A 217 -6.01 8.43 -3.48
N PRO A 218 -5.36 8.00 -2.38
CA PRO A 218 -3.91 8.10 -2.25
C PRO A 218 -3.15 7.31 -3.31
N MET A 219 -3.68 6.16 -3.73
CA MET A 219 -3.12 5.39 -4.83
C MET A 219 -3.21 6.17 -6.15
N LEU A 220 -4.35 6.78 -6.46
CA LEU A 220 -4.51 7.56 -7.70
C LEU A 220 -3.56 8.76 -7.74
N ILE A 221 -3.35 9.41 -6.59
CA ILE A 221 -2.38 10.50 -6.46
C ILE A 221 -0.96 9.97 -6.70
N ASP A 222 -0.59 8.86 -6.06
CA ASP A 222 0.75 8.26 -6.21
C ASP A 222 1.02 7.76 -7.64
N LEU A 223 0.03 7.13 -8.29
CA LEU A 223 0.10 6.71 -9.70
C LEU A 223 0.36 7.90 -10.64
N GLY A 224 -0.11 9.10 -10.30
CA GLY A 224 0.13 10.31 -11.08
C GLY A 224 1.49 10.97 -10.84
N GLN A 225 2.27 10.50 -9.86
CA GLN A 225 3.50 11.14 -9.39
C GLN A 225 4.72 10.20 -9.36
N SER A 226 4.50 8.89 -9.31
CA SER A 226 5.54 7.88 -9.06
C SER A 226 5.47 6.74 -10.09
N GLU A 227 6.61 6.17 -10.46
CA GLU A 227 6.68 4.92 -11.23
C GLU A 227 6.49 3.73 -10.29
N VAL A 228 5.23 3.45 -9.94
CA VAL A 228 4.84 2.36 -9.02
C VAL A 228 3.69 1.57 -9.64
N ASP A 229 3.76 0.24 -9.52
CA ASP A 229 2.69 -0.64 -9.94
C ASP A 229 1.75 -0.93 -8.78
N TYR A 230 0.44 -0.83 -9.05
CA TYR A 230 -0.59 -1.19 -8.10
C TYR A 230 -1.33 -2.44 -8.54
N MET A 231 -1.50 -3.39 -7.62
CA MET A 231 -2.38 -4.54 -7.78
C MET A 231 -3.55 -4.40 -6.82
N ILE A 232 -4.77 -4.32 -7.35
CA ILE A 232 -5.98 -4.25 -6.56
C ILE A 232 -6.63 -5.62 -6.60
N ASP A 233 -6.69 -6.27 -5.44
CA ASP A 233 -7.39 -7.53 -5.25
C ASP A 233 -8.88 -7.25 -4.99
N GLU A 234 -9.76 -7.96 -5.69
CA GLU A 234 -11.22 -7.75 -5.71
C GLU A 234 -11.64 -6.27 -5.88
N LEU A 235 -11.29 -5.70 -7.04
CA LEU A 235 -11.56 -4.28 -7.37
C LEU A 235 -13.02 -3.85 -7.14
N ASP A 236 -13.97 -4.74 -7.39
CA ASP A 236 -15.42 -4.49 -7.28
C ASP A 236 -15.96 -4.65 -5.86
N ARG A 237 -15.20 -5.22 -4.92
CA ARG A 237 -15.68 -5.48 -3.57
C ARG A 237 -16.03 -4.19 -2.82
N SER A 238 -17.23 -4.18 -2.22
CA SER A 238 -17.75 -3.06 -1.42
C SER A 238 -17.84 -1.74 -2.18
N THR A 239 -17.73 -1.77 -3.51
CA THR A 239 -17.95 -0.63 -4.38
C THR A 239 -19.22 -0.84 -5.19
N HIS A 240 -20.01 0.23 -5.36
CA HIS A 240 -21.06 0.21 -6.35
C HIS A 240 -20.40 0.06 -7.74
N PRO A 241 -20.90 -0.77 -8.68
CA PRO A 241 -20.22 -1.04 -9.96
C PRO A 241 -19.80 0.21 -10.75
N LEU A 242 -20.58 1.28 -10.63
CA LEU A 242 -20.28 2.59 -11.22
C LEU A 242 -18.97 3.21 -10.68
N LEU A 243 -18.66 3.02 -9.39
CA LEU A 243 -17.45 3.54 -8.77
C LEU A 243 -16.21 2.82 -9.28
N SER A 244 -16.27 1.49 -9.44
CA SER A 244 -15.18 0.71 -10.04
C SER A 244 -14.94 1.12 -11.49
N GLN A 245 -16.01 1.33 -12.28
CA GLN A 245 -15.90 1.85 -13.63
C GLN A 245 -15.22 3.23 -13.65
N LYS A 246 -15.70 4.18 -12.84
CA LYS A 246 -15.10 5.51 -12.73
C LYS A 246 -13.64 5.48 -12.30
N LEU A 247 -13.24 4.52 -11.47
CA LEU A 247 -11.85 4.36 -11.04
C LEU A 247 -10.95 4.00 -12.23
N ILE A 248 -11.39 3.06 -13.07
CA ILE A 248 -10.69 2.67 -14.30
C ILE A 248 -10.66 3.85 -15.28
N GLU A 249 -11.77 4.56 -15.47
CA GLU A 249 -11.83 5.75 -16.32
C GLU A 249 -10.88 6.86 -15.84
N CYS A 250 -10.82 7.10 -14.53
CA CYS A 250 -9.89 8.06 -13.93
C CYS A 250 -8.44 7.69 -14.25
N TYR A 251 -8.09 6.42 -14.10
CA TYR A 251 -6.75 5.95 -14.42
C TYR A 251 -6.43 6.11 -15.92
N LEU A 252 -7.33 5.68 -16.80
CA LEU A 252 -7.10 5.72 -18.24
C LEU A 252 -7.12 7.14 -18.82
N HIS A 253 -7.95 8.05 -18.33
CA HIS A 253 -8.14 9.35 -18.97
C HIS A 253 -7.48 10.51 -18.22
N GLU A 254 -7.49 10.49 -16.89
CA GLU A 254 -6.96 11.61 -16.10
C GLU A 254 -5.48 11.42 -15.75
N LEU A 255 -5.01 10.17 -15.64
CA LEU A 255 -3.64 9.85 -15.23
C LEU A 255 -2.75 9.40 -16.40
N SER A 256 -3.27 8.60 -17.34
CA SER A 256 -2.45 7.98 -18.41
C SER A 256 -2.07 8.89 -19.60
N LEU A 257 -2.58 10.13 -19.65
CA LEU A 257 -2.23 11.13 -20.67
C LEU A 257 -0.92 11.89 -20.37
N ARG A 258 -0.03 11.33 -19.55
CA ARG A 258 1.30 11.86 -19.27
C ARG A 258 2.40 10.93 -19.76
#